data_AF-A0A369I5S1-F1
#
_entry.id   AF-A0A369I5S1-F1
#
_cell.length_a   1.000
_cell.length_b   1.000
_cell.length_c   1.000
_cell.angle_alpha   90.00
_cell.angle_beta   90.00
_cell.angle_gamma   90.00
#
_symmetry.space_group_name_H-M   'P 1'
#
loop_
_entity.id
_entity.type
_entity.pdbx_description
1 polymer ?
#
loop_
_entity_poly.entity_id
_entity_poly.type
_entity_poly.pdbx_seq_one_letter_code
_entity_poly.pdbx_strand_id
1 'polypeptide(L)'
;MDAKKLFLFALISLFSIIEGCKKAEVETDECDADPTACGCPQEPPSCNDPGNNGGQTISGKVYVSPNGSDSNDGSESKPFKTIQKAADVADPAKGLEIILRGGTHLSEEVKFRTSNINLHSYPGEWAVIKAIMTVEDISSCLWFREPESENITIENVEIMGGYYYGIKFESNWDDDRSVPFDKRRGVRNIKILNCKIHDTGRDCIKITPGCQNIQVLNCEIYRSGVGPANISAQNAEGIDNVNGSNMTVRNCYFHDIATNALYAKGGAKDCIFEQNLIMNCGEGGLVAGYLDTDAEWFNTTTNPTYFESINIIIRNNIVVNTKWEGIGLYAAFNAQVYNNTLINVAQEASAALMIARGEIYGTPTGDKYPKCKDLKIANNVFVQTASAKGKMARLRGIPEGINDVSNNFYFKSGTLTFRIDKSDDDYAEFDGFANWKTQSKLDASSTNADPKLDAQYHLAAGSPCIGAGKTLGTAVEKDYDGGARGAKLDIGADQAGNGTALSIPPAVTTIGTKGTGGGN
;
A
#
# COMPACT_ATOMS: atom_id res chain seq x y z
N MET A 1 -1.80 67.63 0.90
CA MET A 1 -1.57 66.31 0.29
C MET A 1 -2.05 65.25 1.26
N ASP A 2 -2.97 64.44 0.76
CA ASP A 2 -3.76 63.33 1.31
C ASP A 2 -3.07 62.37 2.29
N ALA A 3 -3.73 61.54 3.09
CA ALA A 3 -5.12 61.45 3.56
C ALA A 3 -5.13 60.48 4.77
N LYS A 4 -6.01 60.77 5.74
CA LYS A 4 -6.36 59.92 6.89
C LYS A 4 -7.15 58.68 6.43
N LYS A 5 -7.17 57.61 7.24
CA LYS A 5 -8.44 57.00 7.69
C LYS A 5 -8.29 56.13 8.94
N LEU A 6 -9.31 56.27 9.77
CA LEU A 6 -9.50 55.83 11.15
C LEU A 6 -10.75 54.91 11.16
N PHE A 7 -10.79 53.99 12.12
CA PHE A 7 -11.94 53.22 12.64
C PHE A 7 -13.34 53.86 12.48
N LEU A 8 -14.39 53.05 12.24
CA LEU A 8 -15.37 52.58 13.25
C LEU A 8 -16.64 51.96 12.61
N PHE A 9 -17.21 50.98 13.30
CA PHE A 9 -18.53 50.33 13.14
C PHE A 9 -19.74 51.28 13.02
N ALA A 10 -20.78 50.86 12.26
CA ALA A 10 -22.21 51.04 12.62
C ALA A 10 -23.16 50.23 11.69
N LEU A 11 -24.27 49.77 12.30
CA LEU A 11 -25.50 49.15 11.77
C LEU A 11 -26.06 49.78 10.47
N ILE A 12 -26.92 49.04 9.72
CA ILE A 12 -28.26 49.50 9.26
C ILE A 12 -29.09 48.37 8.57
N SER A 13 -30.29 48.16 9.14
CA SER A 13 -31.64 47.81 8.62
C SER A 13 -31.93 46.72 7.57
N LEU A 14 -32.94 45.92 7.93
CA LEU A 14 -33.93 45.19 7.13
C LEU A 14 -34.52 45.99 5.95
N PHE A 15 -34.63 45.34 4.79
CA PHE A 15 -35.76 45.49 3.87
C PHE A 15 -36.09 44.13 3.24
N SER A 16 -37.34 43.69 3.40
CA SER A 16 -37.88 42.47 2.81
C SER A 16 -38.23 42.69 1.35
N ILE A 17 -37.72 41.85 0.44
CA ILE A 17 -38.27 41.64 -0.91
C ILE A 17 -38.42 40.14 -1.09
N ILE A 18 -39.65 39.73 -1.38
CA ILE A 18 -40.03 38.37 -1.74
C ILE A 18 -39.66 38.18 -3.21
N GLU A 19 -38.72 37.30 -3.51
CA GLU A 19 -38.53 36.73 -4.85
C GLU A 19 -37.88 35.34 -4.72
N GLY A 20 -38.32 34.42 -5.58
CA GLY A 20 -38.38 32.98 -5.32
C GLY A 20 -37.04 32.24 -5.21
N CYS A 21 -37.09 31.09 -4.52
CA CYS A 21 -36.03 30.10 -4.43
C CYS A 21 -35.40 29.82 -5.80
N LYS A 22 -34.17 30.28 -6.00
CA LYS A 22 -33.22 29.67 -6.92
C LYS A 22 -32.19 28.92 -6.08
N LYS A 23 -32.05 27.64 -6.42
CA LYS A 23 -31.06 26.69 -5.90
C LYS A 23 -29.68 27.36 -5.95
N ALA A 24 -29.02 27.53 -4.81
CA ALA A 24 -27.63 27.92 -4.79
C ALA A 24 -26.83 26.79 -5.48
N GLU A 25 -26.14 27.12 -6.55
CA GLU A 25 -25.10 26.26 -7.11
C GLU A 25 -23.99 26.19 -6.07
N VAL A 26 -23.78 24.99 -5.55
CA VAL A 26 -22.61 24.65 -4.75
C VAL A 26 -21.44 24.64 -5.73
N GLU A 27 -20.46 25.53 -5.52
CA GLU A 27 -19.13 25.37 -6.11
C GLU A 27 -18.61 24.01 -5.65
N THR A 28 -18.58 23.04 -6.57
CA THR A 28 -17.98 21.74 -6.37
C THR A 28 -16.47 21.86 -6.38
N ASP A 29 -15.86 21.14 -5.45
CA ASP A 29 -14.42 21.06 -5.22
C ASP A 29 -13.64 20.70 -6.50
N GLU A 30 -12.34 21.01 -6.46
CA GLU A 30 -11.31 21.14 -7.51
C GLU A 30 -11.16 20.01 -8.56
N CYS A 31 -12.08 19.04 -8.65
CA CYS A 31 -12.08 17.95 -9.62
C CYS A 31 -12.69 18.30 -10.98
N ASP A 32 -13.41 19.43 -11.11
CA ASP A 32 -14.07 19.81 -12.38
C ASP A 32 -13.14 20.56 -13.36
N ALA A 33 -11.99 21.05 -12.90
CA ALA A 33 -11.09 21.87 -13.73
C ALA A 33 -9.90 21.12 -14.33
N ASP A 34 -9.51 19.97 -13.74
CA ASP A 34 -8.37 19.19 -14.21
C ASP A 34 -8.55 17.67 -13.99
N PRO A 35 -9.11 16.95 -14.99
CA PRO A 35 -9.29 15.50 -14.92
C PRO A 35 -7.98 14.69 -14.87
N THR A 36 -6.81 15.32 -15.00
CA THR A 36 -5.51 14.65 -14.83
C THR A 36 -5.10 14.52 -13.35
N ALA A 37 -5.66 15.34 -12.45
CA ALA A 37 -5.41 15.26 -11.01
C ALA A 37 -5.92 13.95 -10.38
N CYS A 38 -6.92 13.33 -11.00
CA CYS A 38 -7.56 12.08 -10.55
C CYS A 38 -7.08 10.82 -11.31
N GLY A 39 -6.03 10.91 -12.12
CA GLY A 39 -5.40 9.72 -12.71
C GLY A 39 -6.22 9.02 -13.80
N CYS A 40 -7.11 9.72 -14.50
CA CYS A 40 -7.73 9.20 -15.72
C CYS A 40 -6.80 9.45 -16.93
N PRO A 41 -6.06 8.45 -17.44
CA PRO A 41 -5.48 8.59 -18.77
C PRO A 41 -6.61 8.54 -19.81
N GLN A 42 -6.42 9.30 -20.89
CA GLN A 42 -6.93 9.10 -22.25
C GLN A 42 -7.88 7.91 -22.48
N GLU A 43 -8.98 8.17 -23.21
CA GLU A 43 -9.92 7.16 -23.74
C GLU A 43 -9.19 5.84 -24.05
N PRO A 44 -9.63 4.69 -23.47
CA PRO A 44 -8.96 3.43 -23.73
C PRO A 44 -8.90 3.23 -25.24
N PRO A 45 -7.72 2.94 -25.83
CA PRO A 45 -7.63 2.55 -27.22
C PRO A 45 -8.67 1.47 -27.43
N SER A 46 -9.52 1.68 -28.43
CA SER A 46 -10.52 0.70 -28.82
C SER A 46 -9.88 -0.69 -28.79
N CYS A 47 -10.63 -1.71 -28.36
CA CYS A 47 -10.22 -3.12 -28.37
C CYS A 47 -9.87 -3.65 -29.79
N ASN A 48 -9.76 -2.76 -30.77
CA ASN A 48 -9.37 -2.95 -32.17
C ASN A 48 -8.00 -2.33 -32.51
N ASP A 49 -7.15 -1.97 -31.54
CA ASP A 49 -5.71 -1.95 -31.81
C ASP A 49 -5.16 -3.35 -31.49
N PRO A 50 -5.17 -4.29 -32.45
CA PRO A 50 -4.41 -5.51 -32.27
C PRO A 50 -2.97 -5.03 -32.13
N GLY A 51 -2.41 -5.12 -30.93
CA GLY A 51 -1.00 -4.84 -30.61
C GLY A 51 -0.01 -5.75 -31.34
N ASN A 52 -0.38 -6.23 -32.52
CA ASN A 52 0.44 -6.90 -33.48
C ASN A 52 -0.05 -6.50 -34.90
N ASN A 53 0.66 -5.60 -35.56
CA ASN A 53 0.50 -5.25 -36.99
C ASN A 53 0.88 -6.44 -37.91
N GLY A 54 0.31 -7.63 -37.68
CA GLY A 54 0.64 -8.85 -38.43
C GLY A 54 2.11 -9.27 -38.37
N GLY A 55 2.85 -8.80 -37.36
CA GLY A 55 4.24 -9.15 -37.11
C GLY A 55 4.38 -10.56 -36.53
N GLN A 56 5.53 -11.17 -36.76
CA GLN A 56 5.85 -12.49 -36.22
C GLN A 56 5.98 -12.41 -34.68
N THR A 57 5.18 -13.18 -33.96
CA THR A 57 5.33 -13.38 -32.51
C THR A 57 6.47 -14.34 -32.21
N ILE A 58 7.07 -14.18 -31.03
CA ILE A 58 8.15 -14.99 -30.48
C ILE A 58 7.66 -15.62 -29.18
N SER A 59 8.08 -16.86 -28.95
CA SER A 59 7.88 -17.58 -27.69
C SER A 59 9.21 -18.17 -27.23
N GLY A 60 9.33 -18.50 -25.94
CA GLY A 60 10.59 -18.97 -25.36
C GLY A 60 11.37 -17.82 -24.74
N LYS A 61 12.63 -17.63 -25.12
CA LYS A 61 13.55 -16.65 -24.49
C LYS A 61 13.97 -15.58 -25.48
N VAL A 62 13.99 -14.34 -25.04
CA VAL A 62 14.64 -13.23 -25.75
C VAL A 62 15.57 -12.47 -24.80
N TYR A 63 16.58 -11.84 -25.38
CA TYR A 63 17.55 -11.03 -24.66
C TYR A 63 17.38 -9.57 -25.05
N VAL A 64 17.41 -8.68 -24.07
CA VAL A 64 17.38 -7.23 -24.27
C VAL A 64 18.67 -6.66 -23.68
N SER A 65 19.33 -5.74 -24.38
CA SER A 65 20.57 -5.11 -23.95
C SER A 65 20.57 -3.62 -24.27
N PRO A 66 21.12 -2.74 -23.40
CA PRO A 66 21.24 -1.32 -23.72
C PRO A 66 22.05 -1.04 -24.99
N ASN A 67 22.96 -1.97 -25.36
CA ASN A 67 23.79 -1.91 -26.57
C ASN A 67 23.22 -2.74 -27.74
N GLY A 68 22.00 -3.28 -27.61
CA GLY A 68 21.32 -4.06 -28.64
C GLY A 68 20.74 -3.22 -29.77
N SER A 69 19.94 -3.86 -30.63
CA SER A 69 19.15 -3.21 -31.68
C SER A 69 17.78 -3.87 -31.80
N ASP A 70 16.72 -3.09 -31.94
CA ASP A 70 15.35 -3.63 -32.15
C ASP A 70 15.16 -4.24 -33.55
N SER A 71 16.14 -4.08 -34.44
CA SER A 71 16.25 -4.80 -35.70
C SER A 71 16.87 -6.20 -35.55
N ASN A 72 17.41 -6.54 -34.38
CA ASN A 72 17.95 -7.88 -34.12
C ASN A 72 16.83 -8.90 -33.93
N ASP A 73 17.19 -10.18 -33.77
CA ASP A 73 16.25 -11.29 -33.58
C ASP A 73 15.93 -11.60 -32.11
N GLY A 74 16.55 -10.88 -31.16
CA GLY A 74 16.35 -11.11 -29.73
C GLY A 74 17.15 -12.31 -29.19
N SER A 75 18.02 -12.93 -30.00
CA SER A 75 18.94 -13.96 -29.51
C SER A 75 20.00 -13.38 -28.57
N GLU A 76 20.67 -14.23 -27.79
CA GLU A 76 21.71 -13.77 -26.86
C GLU A 76 22.87 -13.04 -27.58
N SER A 77 23.21 -13.49 -28.79
CA SER A 77 24.26 -12.89 -29.62
C SER A 77 23.83 -11.60 -30.32
N LYS A 78 22.52 -11.40 -30.50
CA LYS A 78 21.90 -10.25 -31.15
C LYS A 78 20.65 -9.85 -30.36
N PRO A 79 20.81 -9.24 -29.18
CA PRO A 79 19.69 -8.87 -28.32
C PRO A 79 18.90 -7.70 -28.90
N PHE A 80 17.62 -7.60 -28.55
CA PHE A 80 16.83 -6.38 -28.74
C PHE A 80 17.45 -5.21 -27.96
N LYS A 81 17.11 -3.98 -28.35
CA LYS A 81 17.54 -2.78 -27.62
C LYS A 81 16.55 -2.42 -26.52
N THR A 82 15.25 -2.50 -26.81
CA THR A 82 14.20 -2.03 -25.90
C THR A 82 13.39 -3.17 -25.32
N ILE A 83 12.89 -2.95 -24.10
CA ILE A 83 11.95 -3.88 -23.45
C ILE A 83 10.61 -3.84 -24.17
N GLN A 84 10.21 -2.67 -24.70
CA GLN A 84 8.99 -2.54 -25.50
C GLN A 84 9.03 -3.46 -26.72
N LYS A 85 10.15 -3.54 -27.43
CA LYS A 85 10.28 -4.47 -28.56
C LYS A 85 10.04 -5.93 -28.16
N ALA A 86 10.54 -6.34 -27.00
CA ALA A 86 10.29 -7.69 -26.47
C ALA A 86 8.81 -7.88 -26.08
N ALA A 87 8.18 -6.88 -25.46
CA ALA A 87 6.75 -6.92 -25.11
C ALA A 87 5.86 -7.02 -26.36
N ASP A 88 6.16 -6.27 -27.42
CA ASP A 88 5.37 -6.24 -28.66
C ASP A 88 5.40 -7.56 -29.45
N VAL A 89 6.50 -8.30 -29.36
CA VAL A 89 6.65 -9.59 -30.07
C VAL A 89 6.22 -10.79 -29.24
N ALA A 90 5.83 -10.61 -27.97
CA ALA A 90 5.47 -11.72 -27.11
C ALA A 90 4.24 -12.47 -27.63
N ASP A 91 4.36 -13.80 -27.72
CA ASP A 91 3.23 -14.66 -28.07
C ASP A 91 2.22 -14.72 -26.90
N PRO A 92 0.96 -14.30 -27.10
CA PRO A 92 -0.01 -14.24 -26.01
C PRO A 92 -0.40 -15.61 -25.45
N ALA A 93 -0.33 -16.67 -26.27
CA ALA A 93 -0.72 -18.02 -25.87
C ALA A 93 0.44 -18.79 -25.23
N LYS A 94 1.68 -18.53 -25.66
CA LYS A 94 2.87 -19.28 -25.22
C LYS A 94 3.72 -18.52 -24.21
N GLY A 95 3.57 -17.20 -24.12
CA GLY A 95 4.36 -16.34 -23.26
C GLY A 95 5.79 -16.11 -23.75
N LEU A 96 6.52 -15.29 -22.98
CA LEU A 96 7.89 -14.90 -23.29
C LEU A 96 8.71 -14.68 -22.00
N GLU A 97 9.91 -15.27 -21.97
CA GLU A 97 10.95 -14.98 -21.00
C GLU A 97 11.86 -13.87 -21.58
N ILE A 98 11.77 -12.69 -20.99
CA ILE A 98 12.53 -11.49 -21.35
C ILE A 98 13.71 -11.35 -20.40
N ILE A 99 14.91 -11.60 -20.93
CA ILE A 99 16.16 -11.64 -20.17
C ILE A 99 16.94 -10.35 -20.41
N LEU A 100 17.05 -9.51 -19.39
CA LEU A 100 17.72 -8.22 -19.46
C LEU A 100 19.22 -8.37 -19.18
N ARG A 101 20.06 -7.97 -20.13
CA ARG A 101 21.50 -7.80 -19.86
C ARG A 101 21.73 -6.64 -18.89
N GLY A 102 22.82 -6.71 -18.13
CA GLY A 102 23.19 -5.71 -17.14
C GLY A 102 23.35 -4.31 -17.75
N GLY A 103 23.06 -3.30 -16.93
CA GLY A 103 23.05 -1.90 -17.33
C GLY A 103 21.65 -1.28 -17.31
N THR A 104 21.57 -0.04 -17.75
CA THR A 104 20.33 0.75 -17.71
C THR A 104 19.54 0.62 -19.01
N HIS A 105 18.32 0.11 -18.91
CA HIS A 105 17.31 0.08 -19.96
C HIS A 105 16.36 1.25 -19.79
N LEU A 106 16.27 2.11 -20.80
CA LEU A 106 15.31 3.21 -20.78
C LEU A 106 13.89 2.64 -20.96
N SER A 107 13.00 3.07 -20.09
CA SER A 107 11.56 2.92 -20.27
C SER A 107 10.96 4.25 -20.75
N GLU A 108 10.31 4.19 -21.91
CA GLU A 108 9.45 5.25 -22.44
C GLU A 108 7.98 4.86 -22.21
N GLU A 109 7.67 4.41 -20.98
CA GLU A 109 6.40 3.77 -20.61
C GLU A 109 6.22 2.39 -21.26
N VAL A 110 7.03 1.41 -20.81
CA VAL A 110 6.93 0.04 -21.33
C VAL A 110 5.54 -0.54 -21.04
N LYS A 111 4.78 -0.80 -22.11
CA LYS A 111 3.43 -1.35 -22.09
C LYS A 111 3.45 -2.83 -22.40
N PHE A 112 3.10 -3.64 -21.41
CA PHE A 112 2.80 -5.06 -21.60
C PHE A 112 1.32 -5.22 -21.91
N ARG A 113 1.03 -5.84 -23.06
CA ARG A 113 -0.34 -6.05 -23.54
C ARG A 113 -0.74 -7.51 -23.60
N THR A 114 -0.03 -8.36 -22.86
CA THR A 114 -0.20 -9.79 -22.96
C THR A 114 0.14 -10.51 -21.68
N SER A 115 -0.34 -11.75 -21.59
CA SER A 115 -0.15 -12.67 -20.47
C SER A 115 1.18 -13.44 -20.58
N ASN A 116 1.50 -14.19 -19.53
CA ASN A 116 2.60 -15.17 -19.53
C ASN A 116 3.98 -14.54 -19.78
N ILE A 117 4.24 -13.40 -19.15
CA ILE A 117 5.52 -12.68 -19.23
C ILE A 117 6.40 -13.05 -18.03
N ASN A 118 7.65 -13.42 -18.29
CA ASN A 118 8.69 -13.50 -17.26
C ASN A 118 9.81 -12.50 -17.59
N LEU A 119 9.97 -11.46 -16.78
CA LEU A 119 10.96 -10.40 -16.97
C LEU A 119 12.01 -10.47 -15.85
N HIS A 120 13.28 -10.67 -16.22
CA HIS A 120 14.35 -10.74 -15.21
C HIS A 120 15.73 -10.37 -15.75
N SER A 121 16.66 -10.08 -14.85
CA SER A 121 18.07 -9.91 -15.21
C SER A 121 18.70 -11.22 -15.69
N TYR A 122 19.66 -11.11 -16.60
CA TYR A 122 20.53 -12.20 -17.00
C TYR A 122 21.28 -12.75 -15.77
N PRO A 123 21.49 -14.07 -15.66
CA PRO A 123 22.16 -14.64 -14.49
C PRO A 123 23.56 -14.05 -14.22
N GLY A 124 23.79 -13.58 -13.00
CA GLY A 124 25.02 -12.88 -12.61
C GLY A 124 25.12 -11.41 -13.05
N GLU A 125 24.08 -10.86 -13.68
CA GLU A 125 23.98 -9.44 -14.06
C GLU A 125 22.84 -8.75 -13.29
N TRP A 126 22.87 -7.41 -13.25
CA TRP A 126 21.82 -6.58 -12.65
C TRP A 126 21.33 -5.55 -13.67
N ALA A 127 20.08 -5.67 -14.09
CA ALA A 127 19.44 -4.74 -15.00
C ALA A 127 18.65 -3.67 -14.22
N VAL A 128 18.82 -2.42 -14.65
CA VAL A 128 18.08 -1.26 -14.13
C VAL A 128 17.12 -0.80 -15.22
N ILE A 129 15.82 -0.74 -14.92
CA ILE A 129 14.79 -0.20 -15.80
C ILE A 129 14.47 1.20 -15.30
N LYS A 130 14.71 2.21 -16.14
CA LYS A 130 14.60 3.61 -15.74
C LYS A 130 13.67 4.37 -16.67
N ALA A 131 12.63 4.95 -16.12
CA ALA A 131 11.82 5.94 -16.82
C ALA A 131 12.20 7.37 -16.42
N ILE A 132 11.94 8.32 -17.31
CA ILE A 132 11.96 9.74 -16.95
C ILE A 132 10.75 10.06 -16.05
N MET A 133 10.91 11.03 -15.15
CA MET A 133 9.89 11.38 -14.15
C MET A 133 9.30 12.79 -14.36
N THR A 134 9.80 13.52 -15.36
CA THR A 134 9.40 14.90 -15.65
C THR A 134 8.50 15.02 -16.89
N VAL A 135 8.02 13.90 -17.42
CA VAL A 135 7.15 13.83 -18.60
C VAL A 135 5.91 13.05 -18.21
N GLU A 136 4.78 13.73 -18.09
CA GLU A 136 3.52 13.14 -17.60
C GLU A 136 3.04 11.96 -18.45
N ASP A 137 3.20 12.04 -19.77
CA ASP A 137 2.86 10.97 -20.71
C ASP A 137 3.67 9.68 -20.48
N ILE A 138 4.79 9.75 -19.74
CA ILE A 138 5.52 8.57 -19.27
C ILE A 138 5.03 8.30 -17.85
N SER A 139 3.76 7.91 -17.74
CA SER A 139 3.05 7.82 -16.46
C SER A 139 3.69 6.77 -15.55
N SER A 140 4.16 5.67 -16.13
CA SER A 140 4.67 4.51 -15.40
C SER A 140 6.00 4.03 -15.97
N CYS A 141 6.88 3.47 -15.15
CA CYS A 141 8.07 2.78 -15.66
C CYS A 141 7.67 1.47 -16.36
N LEU A 142 6.85 0.63 -15.73
CA LEU A 142 6.24 -0.55 -16.35
C LEU A 142 4.72 -0.49 -16.21
N TRP A 143 3.99 -0.68 -17.31
CA TRP A 143 2.52 -0.69 -17.32
C TRP A 143 1.99 -1.99 -17.92
N PHE A 144 1.34 -2.80 -17.09
CA PHE A 144 0.59 -3.98 -17.52
C PHE A 144 -0.82 -3.54 -17.85
N ARG A 145 -1.05 -3.33 -19.14
CA ARG A 145 -2.10 -2.42 -19.63
C ARG A 145 -3.41 -3.10 -19.97
N GLU A 146 -3.39 -4.38 -20.32
CA GLU A 146 -4.63 -5.09 -20.67
C GLU A 146 -5.22 -5.75 -19.41
N PRO A 147 -6.46 -5.42 -19.01
CA PRO A 147 -7.13 -5.94 -17.81
C PRO A 147 -7.24 -7.47 -17.75
N GLU A 148 -7.17 -8.15 -18.89
CA GLU A 148 -7.19 -9.62 -19.00
C GLU A 148 -5.80 -10.26 -18.82
N SER A 149 -4.73 -9.46 -18.73
CA SER A 149 -3.38 -10.01 -18.61
C SER A 149 -3.22 -10.81 -17.33
N GLU A 150 -2.58 -11.96 -17.43
CA GLU A 150 -2.30 -12.83 -16.30
C GLU A 150 -0.94 -13.52 -16.37
N ASN A 151 -0.50 -14.07 -15.23
CA ASN A 151 0.72 -14.88 -15.12
C ASN A 151 1.98 -14.08 -15.48
N ILE A 152 2.20 -12.99 -14.76
CA ILE A 152 3.37 -12.11 -14.94
C ILE A 152 4.34 -12.34 -13.78
N THR A 153 5.61 -12.54 -14.10
CA THR A 153 6.71 -12.56 -13.12
C THR A 153 7.72 -11.48 -13.47
N ILE A 154 8.06 -10.66 -12.49
CA ILE A 154 9.14 -9.67 -12.54
C ILE A 154 10.12 -10.06 -11.42
N GLU A 155 11.34 -10.43 -11.77
CA GLU A 155 12.29 -10.90 -10.76
C GLU A 155 13.72 -10.38 -10.95
N ASN A 156 14.40 -10.08 -9.84
CA ASN A 156 15.82 -9.70 -9.80
C ASN A 156 16.16 -8.50 -10.70
N VAL A 157 15.36 -7.43 -10.65
CA VAL A 157 15.58 -6.19 -11.40
C VAL A 157 15.43 -4.97 -10.50
N GLU A 158 16.02 -3.86 -10.91
CA GLU A 158 15.80 -2.54 -10.33
C GLU A 158 14.90 -1.71 -11.24
N ILE A 159 13.90 -1.04 -10.67
CA ILE A 159 12.88 -0.27 -11.38
C ILE A 159 12.80 1.12 -10.76
N MET A 160 12.95 2.15 -11.58
CA MET A 160 12.89 3.54 -11.10
C MET A 160 12.26 4.52 -12.09
N GLY A 161 11.77 5.64 -11.55
CA GLY A 161 11.13 6.70 -12.32
C GLY A 161 9.69 6.39 -12.71
N GLY A 162 9.22 7.03 -13.77
CA GLY A 162 7.80 7.15 -14.10
C GLY A 162 7.21 8.39 -13.43
N TYR A 163 6.43 9.17 -14.16
CA TYR A 163 5.87 10.42 -13.65
C TYR A 163 4.93 10.19 -12.46
N TYR A 164 4.18 9.09 -12.48
CA TYR A 164 3.33 8.65 -11.39
C TYR A 164 3.86 7.35 -10.78
N TYR A 165 4.11 6.30 -11.55
CA TYR A 165 4.25 4.96 -10.98
C TYR A 165 5.55 4.25 -11.38
N GLY A 166 6.13 3.48 -10.46
CA GLY A 166 7.14 2.49 -10.83
C GLY A 166 6.51 1.38 -11.66
N ILE A 167 5.50 0.72 -11.10
CA ILE A 167 4.77 -0.37 -11.76
C ILE A 167 3.26 -0.10 -11.64
N LYS A 168 2.53 -0.20 -12.75
CA LYS A 168 1.06 -0.11 -12.76
C LYS A 168 0.45 -1.38 -13.33
N PHE A 169 -0.54 -1.93 -12.61
CA PHE A 169 -1.42 -2.99 -13.07
C PHE A 169 -2.80 -2.42 -13.40
N GLU A 170 -3.26 -2.64 -14.63
CA GLU A 170 -4.49 -2.03 -15.11
C GLU A 170 -5.74 -2.88 -14.84
N SER A 171 -6.88 -2.22 -14.88
CA SER A 171 -8.19 -2.86 -14.86
C SER A 171 -9.15 -2.14 -15.80
N ASN A 172 -10.27 -2.79 -16.11
CA ASN A 172 -11.30 -2.18 -16.95
C ASN A 172 -12.32 -1.37 -16.11
N TRP A 173 -11.98 -1.05 -14.85
CA TRP A 173 -12.93 -0.47 -13.91
C TRP A 173 -13.40 0.92 -14.36
N ASP A 174 -12.53 1.68 -15.01
CA ASP A 174 -12.80 3.04 -15.47
C ASP A 174 -13.19 3.15 -16.94
N ASP A 175 -13.00 2.08 -17.72
CA ASP A 175 -13.25 2.10 -19.17
C ASP A 175 -14.72 2.43 -19.49
N ASP A 176 -15.65 1.88 -18.72
CA ASP A 176 -17.09 2.13 -18.86
C ASP A 176 -17.82 1.85 -17.55
N ARG A 177 -18.34 2.91 -16.91
CA ARG A 177 -19.07 2.83 -15.65
C ARG A 177 -20.39 2.04 -15.74
N SER A 178 -20.90 1.78 -16.95
CA SER A 178 -22.09 0.95 -17.19
C SER A 178 -21.80 -0.55 -17.11
N VAL A 179 -20.53 -0.96 -17.17
CA VAL A 179 -20.12 -2.37 -17.09
C VAL A 179 -20.49 -2.95 -15.71
N PRO A 180 -21.32 -4.01 -15.66
CA PRO A 180 -21.69 -4.68 -14.42
C PRO A 180 -20.46 -5.21 -13.65
N PHE A 181 -20.52 -5.22 -12.31
CA PHE A 181 -19.39 -5.64 -11.47
C PHE A 181 -18.87 -7.06 -11.76
N ASP A 182 -19.74 -8.00 -12.19
CA ASP A 182 -19.35 -9.36 -12.55
C ASP A 182 -18.56 -9.45 -13.88
N LYS A 183 -18.54 -8.37 -14.65
CA LYS A 183 -17.74 -8.20 -15.88
C LYS A 183 -16.50 -7.35 -15.68
N ARG A 184 -16.32 -6.76 -14.49
CA ARG A 184 -15.10 -6.03 -14.15
C ARG A 184 -13.97 -6.99 -13.81
N ARG A 185 -12.78 -6.70 -14.32
CA ARG A 185 -11.55 -7.47 -14.14
C ARG A 185 -10.36 -6.53 -14.12
N GLY A 186 -9.31 -6.94 -13.43
CA GLY A 186 -7.98 -6.41 -13.57
C GLY A 186 -6.95 -7.51 -13.72
N VAL A 187 -5.73 -7.07 -13.98
CA VAL A 187 -4.55 -7.93 -14.13
C VAL A 187 -4.40 -8.86 -12.92
N ARG A 188 -3.99 -10.11 -13.17
CA ARG A 188 -3.98 -11.16 -12.12
C ARG A 188 -2.80 -12.12 -12.16
N ASN A 189 -2.59 -12.83 -11.05
CA ASN A 189 -1.54 -13.85 -10.91
C ASN A 189 -0.15 -13.25 -11.17
N ILE A 190 0.23 -12.29 -10.32
CA ILE A 190 1.46 -11.50 -10.47
C ILE A 190 2.46 -11.89 -9.40
N LYS A 191 3.73 -11.98 -9.79
CA LYS A 191 4.87 -12.16 -8.87
C LYS A 191 5.90 -11.08 -9.10
N ILE A 192 6.23 -10.33 -8.06
CA ILE A 192 7.34 -9.37 -8.03
C ILE A 192 8.32 -9.89 -6.98
N LEU A 193 9.49 -10.33 -7.41
CA LEU A 193 10.41 -11.12 -6.59
C LEU A 193 11.80 -10.49 -6.56
N ASN A 194 12.33 -10.23 -5.38
CA ASN A 194 13.72 -9.77 -5.22
C ASN A 194 14.05 -8.49 -6.01
N CYS A 195 13.08 -7.60 -6.19
CA CYS A 195 13.26 -6.37 -6.95
C CYS A 195 13.64 -5.19 -6.04
N LYS A 196 14.26 -4.17 -6.62
CA LYS A 196 14.35 -2.83 -6.04
C LYS A 196 13.41 -1.91 -6.81
N ILE A 197 12.51 -1.21 -6.11
CA ILE A 197 11.53 -0.30 -6.75
C ILE A 197 11.58 1.03 -6.02
N HIS A 198 12.05 2.08 -6.70
CA HIS A 198 12.33 3.34 -6.01
C HIS A 198 12.45 4.56 -6.89
N ASP A 199 12.59 5.73 -6.25
CA ASP A 199 12.70 7.02 -6.92
C ASP A 199 11.57 7.22 -7.94
N THR A 200 10.33 6.95 -7.51
CA THR A 200 9.13 7.04 -8.33
C THR A 200 8.44 8.38 -8.15
N GLY A 201 7.72 8.83 -9.18
CA GLY A 201 7.08 10.14 -9.14
C GLY A 201 5.98 10.25 -8.08
N ARG A 202 5.18 9.20 -7.94
CA ARG A 202 4.26 8.90 -6.84
C ARG A 202 4.49 7.45 -6.37
N ASP A 203 3.52 6.56 -6.52
CA ASP A 203 3.56 5.22 -5.93
C ASP A 203 4.64 4.34 -6.56
N CYS A 204 5.29 3.51 -5.74
CA CYS A 204 6.20 2.51 -6.29
C CYS A 204 5.43 1.42 -7.06
N ILE A 205 4.31 0.93 -6.51
CA ILE A 205 3.43 -0.03 -7.18
C ILE A 205 1.98 0.43 -7.04
N LYS A 206 1.28 0.57 -8.17
CA LYS A 206 -0.14 0.88 -8.27
C LYS A 206 -0.95 -0.33 -8.75
N ILE A 207 -1.94 -0.71 -7.96
CA ILE A 207 -2.87 -1.82 -8.20
C ILE A 207 -4.28 -1.23 -8.26
N THR A 208 -4.89 -1.30 -9.43
CA THR A 208 -6.25 -0.78 -9.65
C THR A 208 -7.32 -1.82 -9.30
N PRO A 209 -8.60 -1.40 -9.14
CA PRO A 209 -9.70 -2.27 -8.76
C PRO A 209 -9.88 -3.52 -9.59
N GLY A 210 -10.18 -4.65 -8.93
CA GLY A 210 -10.42 -5.93 -9.59
C GLY A 210 -9.16 -6.71 -9.98
N CYS A 211 -7.97 -6.14 -9.77
CA CYS A 211 -6.73 -6.91 -9.80
C CYS A 211 -6.71 -7.97 -8.68
N GLN A 212 -6.08 -9.12 -8.92
CA GLN A 212 -6.11 -10.21 -7.93
C GLN A 212 -4.89 -11.13 -7.96
N ASN A 213 -4.61 -11.78 -6.83
CA ASN A 213 -3.52 -12.75 -6.67
C ASN A 213 -2.14 -12.15 -6.99
N ILE A 214 -1.77 -11.10 -6.25
CA ILE A 214 -0.49 -10.38 -6.42
C ILE A 214 0.45 -10.76 -5.28
N GLN A 215 1.67 -11.17 -5.60
CA GLN A 215 2.71 -11.51 -4.65
C GLN A 215 3.88 -10.55 -4.81
N VAL A 216 4.21 -9.80 -3.76
CA VAL A 216 5.42 -8.96 -3.69
C VAL A 216 6.31 -9.52 -2.60
N LEU A 217 7.40 -10.16 -2.99
CA LEU A 217 8.21 -10.98 -2.09
C LEU A 217 9.69 -10.57 -2.15
N ASN A 218 10.30 -10.40 -0.97
CA ASN A 218 11.73 -10.14 -0.83
C ASN A 218 12.22 -8.88 -1.57
N CYS A 219 11.38 -7.85 -1.70
CA CYS A 219 11.71 -6.62 -2.43
C CYS A 219 12.20 -5.50 -1.49
N GLU A 220 12.97 -4.56 -2.05
CA GLU A 220 13.26 -3.25 -1.46
C GLU A 220 12.41 -2.20 -2.17
N ILE A 221 11.62 -1.42 -1.43
CA ILE A 221 10.68 -0.43 -1.98
C ILE A 221 10.89 0.89 -1.25
N TYR A 222 11.33 1.94 -1.95
CA TYR A 222 11.80 3.13 -1.25
C TYR A 222 11.77 4.43 -2.06
N ARG A 223 11.81 5.58 -1.39
CA ARG A 223 11.81 6.91 -2.02
C ARG A 223 10.72 7.10 -3.07
N SER A 224 9.48 6.79 -2.72
CA SER A 224 8.31 7.22 -3.50
C SER A 224 8.17 8.75 -3.43
N GLY A 225 7.43 9.32 -4.38
CA GLY A 225 7.01 10.73 -4.28
C GLY A 225 8.12 11.75 -4.53
N VAL A 226 9.18 11.38 -5.24
CA VAL A 226 10.31 12.28 -5.57
C VAL A 226 10.05 13.09 -6.86
N GLY A 227 8.91 12.87 -7.51
CA GLY A 227 8.54 13.53 -8.76
C GLY A 227 7.72 14.81 -8.58
N PRO A 228 7.54 15.58 -9.67
CA PRO A 228 6.80 16.84 -9.64
C PRO A 228 5.34 16.67 -9.25
N ALA A 229 4.72 15.52 -9.59
CA ALA A 229 3.33 15.20 -9.29
C ALA A 229 3.02 15.11 -7.78
N ASN A 230 4.04 14.99 -6.93
CA ASN A 230 3.89 14.85 -5.47
C ASN A 230 4.16 16.16 -4.71
N ILE A 231 4.55 17.25 -5.41
CA ILE A 231 4.87 18.54 -4.78
C ILE A 231 3.60 19.25 -4.31
N SER A 232 2.57 19.30 -5.15
CA SER A 232 1.31 20.01 -4.89
C SER A 232 0.26 19.16 -4.16
N ALA A 233 0.33 17.84 -4.32
CA ALA A 233 -0.59 16.88 -3.71
C ALA A 233 0.21 15.64 -3.30
N GLN A 234 0.53 15.53 -2.01
CA GLN A 234 1.26 14.39 -1.48
C GLN A 234 0.36 13.16 -1.48
N ASN A 235 0.69 12.18 -2.31
CA ASN A 235 0.01 10.89 -2.42
C ASN A 235 0.95 9.96 -3.20
N ALA A 236 1.83 9.27 -2.47
CA ALA A 236 2.93 8.52 -3.05
C ALA A 236 3.32 7.34 -2.17
N GLU A 237 2.62 6.24 -2.39
CA GLU A 237 2.68 5.04 -1.56
C GLU A 237 3.83 4.09 -1.95
N GLY A 238 4.23 3.23 -1.03
CA GLY A 238 5.06 2.09 -1.42
C GLY A 238 4.25 1.11 -2.27
N ILE A 239 3.06 0.73 -1.80
CA ILE A 239 2.08 -0.04 -2.57
C ILE A 239 0.69 0.54 -2.35
N ASP A 240 0.08 0.98 -3.44
CA ASP A 240 -1.31 1.43 -3.50
C ASP A 240 -2.18 0.31 -4.10
N ASN A 241 -2.99 -0.33 -3.25
CA ASN A 241 -3.97 -1.33 -3.68
C ASN A 241 -5.40 -0.85 -3.42
N VAL A 242 -6.11 -0.50 -4.49
CA VAL A 242 -7.54 -0.15 -4.45
C VAL A 242 -8.37 -1.33 -4.94
N ASN A 243 -9.22 -1.90 -4.08
CA ASN A 243 -10.15 -2.99 -4.41
C ASN A 243 -9.51 -4.20 -5.13
N GLY A 244 -8.22 -4.44 -4.89
CA GLY A 244 -7.55 -5.68 -5.28
C GLY A 244 -7.73 -6.76 -4.23
N SER A 245 -7.69 -8.03 -4.65
CA SER A 245 -7.89 -9.17 -3.75
C SER A 245 -6.72 -10.14 -3.72
N ASN A 246 -6.56 -10.87 -2.61
CA ASN A 246 -5.53 -11.90 -2.44
C ASN A 246 -4.09 -11.38 -2.68
N MET A 247 -3.78 -10.16 -2.25
CA MET A 247 -2.42 -9.64 -2.30
C MET A 247 -1.60 -10.18 -1.13
N THR A 248 -0.39 -10.66 -1.37
CA THR A 248 0.58 -11.03 -0.33
C THR A 248 1.83 -10.18 -0.47
N VAL A 249 2.19 -9.45 0.58
CA VAL A 249 3.44 -8.69 0.68
C VAL A 249 4.24 -9.28 1.82
N ARG A 250 5.38 -9.91 1.50
CA ARG A 250 6.17 -10.67 2.47
C ARG A 250 7.67 -10.43 2.33
N ASN A 251 8.35 -10.34 3.48
CA ASN A 251 9.80 -10.22 3.56
C ASN A 251 10.34 -9.02 2.78
N CYS A 252 9.58 -7.94 2.66
CA CYS A 252 10.00 -6.73 1.95
C CYS A 252 10.58 -5.70 2.93
N TYR A 253 11.45 -4.84 2.41
CA TYR A 253 11.95 -3.67 3.11
C TYR A 253 11.43 -2.42 2.46
N PHE A 254 10.60 -1.69 3.20
CA PHE A 254 10.10 -0.38 2.81
C PHE A 254 10.89 0.69 3.54
N HIS A 255 11.38 1.71 2.84
CA HIS A 255 11.91 2.87 3.53
C HIS A 255 11.81 4.20 2.78
N ASP A 256 11.77 5.29 3.53
CA ASP A 256 11.72 6.65 2.97
C ASP A 256 10.56 6.84 1.98
N ILE A 257 9.40 6.25 2.31
CA ILE A 257 8.16 6.40 1.54
C ILE A 257 7.52 7.73 1.92
N ALA A 258 7.10 8.51 0.93
CA ALA A 258 6.57 9.86 1.14
C ALA A 258 5.28 9.87 1.97
N THR A 259 4.38 8.92 1.74
CA THR A 259 3.11 8.77 2.48
C THR A 259 3.06 7.40 3.19
N ASN A 260 2.11 6.54 2.85
CA ASN A 260 1.86 5.21 3.42
C ASN A 260 2.77 4.14 2.80
N ALA A 261 3.42 3.33 3.63
CA ALA A 261 4.33 2.29 3.14
C ALA A 261 3.57 1.21 2.35
N LEU A 262 2.46 0.73 2.90
CA LEU A 262 1.66 -0.34 2.33
C LEU A 262 0.21 -0.18 2.76
N TYR A 263 -0.69 0.01 1.80
CA TYR A 263 -2.12 -0.01 2.08
C TYR A 263 -2.92 -0.94 1.17
N ALA A 264 -4.09 -1.34 1.63
CA ALA A 264 -5.12 -2.01 0.83
C ALA A 264 -6.48 -1.41 1.18
N LYS A 265 -7.08 -0.65 0.26
CA LYS A 265 -8.28 0.18 0.47
C LYS A 265 -9.38 -0.10 -0.56
N GLY A 266 -10.49 0.63 -0.50
CA GLY A 266 -11.55 0.60 -1.51
C GLY A 266 -12.31 -0.73 -1.60
N GLY A 267 -12.34 -1.51 -0.52
CA GLY A 267 -12.92 -2.85 -0.50
C GLY A 267 -11.95 -3.96 -0.88
N ALA A 268 -10.63 -3.69 -0.84
CA ALA A 268 -9.61 -4.71 -0.96
C ALA A 268 -9.85 -5.83 0.05
N LYS A 269 -9.58 -7.07 -0.37
CA LYS A 269 -9.95 -8.25 0.44
C LYS A 269 -8.91 -9.36 0.44
N ASP A 270 -8.88 -10.10 1.54
CA ASP A 270 -8.08 -11.32 1.71
C ASP A 270 -6.57 -11.08 1.46
N CYS A 271 -6.08 -9.87 1.78
CA CYS A 271 -4.67 -9.52 1.62
C CYS A 271 -3.87 -9.84 2.90
N ILE A 272 -2.58 -10.14 2.74
CA ILE A 272 -1.66 -10.51 3.81
C ILE A 272 -0.42 -9.62 3.74
N PHE A 273 -0.13 -8.90 4.82
CA PHE A 273 1.10 -8.13 5.02
C PHE A 273 1.89 -8.81 6.14
N GLU A 274 3.01 -9.46 5.81
CA GLU A 274 3.76 -10.17 6.82
C GLU A 274 5.27 -10.13 6.69
N GLN A 275 5.97 -10.19 7.84
CA GLN A 275 7.43 -10.30 7.86
C GLN A 275 8.14 -9.14 7.13
N ASN A 276 7.51 -7.97 7.04
CA ASN A 276 8.09 -6.79 6.40
C ASN A 276 8.80 -5.90 7.41
N LEU A 277 9.89 -5.28 6.98
CA LEU A 277 10.55 -4.17 7.67
C LEU A 277 10.13 -2.87 7.02
N ILE A 278 9.63 -1.92 7.81
CA ILE A 278 9.17 -0.63 7.32
C ILE A 278 9.87 0.47 8.11
N MET A 279 10.52 1.42 7.44
CA MET A 279 11.32 2.45 8.10
C MET A 279 11.13 3.85 7.50
N ASN A 280 10.95 4.87 8.34
CA ASN A 280 10.98 6.28 7.92
C ASN A 280 9.90 6.66 6.88
N CYS A 281 8.65 6.29 7.12
CA CYS A 281 7.53 6.64 6.23
C CYS A 281 6.84 7.94 6.66
N GLY A 282 6.43 8.74 5.68
CA GLY A 282 5.90 10.09 5.88
C GLY A 282 4.44 10.16 6.32
N GLU A 283 3.67 9.08 6.17
CA GLU A 283 2.35 8.91 6.79
C GLU A 283 2.28 7.57 7.54
N GLY A 284 1.43 6.64 7.10
CA GLY A 284 1.18 5.36 7.75
C GLY A 284 2.19 4.26 7.42
N GLY A 285 2.37 3.32 8.35
CA GLY A 285 3.15 2.10 8.11
C GLY A 285 2.35 1.05 7.34
N LEU A 286 1.42 0.40 8.03
CA LEU A 286 0.61 -0.71 7.51
C LEU A 286 -0.87 -0.35 7.63
N VAL A 287 -1.58 -0.22 6.51
CA VAL A 287 -2.95 0.30 6.51
C VAL A 287 -3.92 -0.67 5.83
N ALA A 288 -4.94 -1.10 6.55
CA ALA A 288 -6.08 -1.85 6.03
C ALA A 288 -7.28 -0.90 5.92
N GLY A 289 -7.57 -0.48 4.70
CA GLY A 289 -8.54 0.55 4.37
C GLY A 289 -7.91 1.93 4.19
N TYR A 290 -8.72 2.92 3.85
CA TYR A 290 -8.39 4.33 3.98
C TYR A 290 -9.62 5.11 4.44
N LEU A 291 -9.48 6.39 4.71
CA LEU A 291 -10.57 7.15 5.30
C LEU A 291 -11.76 7.33 4.36
N ASP A 292 -11.50 7.66 3.10
CA ASP A 292 -12.47 8.26 2.18
C ASP A 292 -12.27 7.80 0.73
N THR A 293 -12.16 6.49 0.48
CA THR A 293 -12.12 6.03 -0.92
C THR A 293 -13.44 6.38 -1.63
N ASP A 294 -13.35 6.90 -2.86
CA ASP A 294 -14.54 7.25 -3.62
C ASP A 294 -15.46 6.04 -3.86
N ALA A 295 -16.77 6.30 -3.84
CA ALA A 295 -17.79 5.26 -3.87
C ALA A 295 -17.75 4.38 -5.13
N GLU A 296 -17.30 4.91 -6.28
CA GLU A 296 -17.18 4.15 -7.53
C GLU A 296 -16.15 3.02 -7.47
N TRP A 297 -15.19 3.09 -6.54
CA TRP A 297 -14.12 2.09 -6.45
C TRP A 297 -14.54 0.82 -5.74
N PHE A 298 -15.73 0.77 -5.14
CA PHE A 298 -16.22 -0.39 -4.39
C PHE A 298 -17.04 -1.35 -5.25
N ASN A 299 -16.82 -2.64 -5.07
CA ASN A 299 -17.72 -3.67 -5.62
C ASN A 299 -18.96 -3.82 -4.73
N THR A 300 -20.03 -3.07 -4.99
CA THR A 300 -21.21 -3.06 -4.10
C THR A 300 -22.08 -4.31 -4.19
N THR A 301 -21.85 -5.19 -5.17
CA THR A 301 -22.49 -6.52 -5.21
C THR A 301 -21.94 -7.43 -4.11
N THR A 302 -20.63 -7.39 -3.87
CA THR A 302 -19.97 -8.24 -2.87
C THR A 302 -19.64 -7.51 -1.56
N ASN A 303 -19.65 -6.17 -1.59
CA ASN A 303 -19.42 -5.28 -0.46
C ASN A 303 -20.47 -4.14 -0.44
N PRO A 304 -21.76 -4.45 -0.22
CA PRO A 304 -22.84 -3.46 -0.25
C PRO A 304 -22.77 -2.43 0.88
N THR A 305 -21.94 -2.67 1.89
CA THR A 305 -21.75 -1.81 3.07
C THR A 305 -20.52 -0.91 2.98
N TYR A 306 -19.77 -0.97 1.86
CA TYR A 306 -18.59 -0.15 1.62
C TYR A 306 -17.49 -0.29 2.69
N PHE A 307 -17.26 -1.51 3.19
CA PHE A 307 -16.07 -1.73 4.02
C PHE A 307 -14.82 -1.44 3.19
N GLU A 308 -13.94 -0.60 3.71
CA GLU A 308 -12.69 -0.19 3.05
C GLU A 308 -11.71 -1.34 2.92
N SER A 309 -11.77 -2.30 3.84
CA SER A 309 -10.97 -3.52 3.78
C SER A 309 -11.68 -4.71 4.41
N ILE A 310 -11.45 -5.91 3.87
CA ILE A 310 -12.13 -7.15 4.28
C ILE A 310 -11.11 -8.28 4.46
N ASN A 311 -11.13 -8.95 5.62
CA ASN A 311 -10.27 -10.11 5.92
C ASN A 311 -8.76 -9.86 5.75
N ILE A 312 -8.28 -8.64 5.97
CA ILE A 312 -6.85 -8.34 5.86
C ILE A 312 -6.10 -8.91 7.06
N ILE A 313 -4.97 -9.55 6.81
CA ILE A 313 -4.06 -10.08 7.84
C ILE A 313 -2.77 -9.25 7.85
N ILE A 314 -2.42 -8.66 8.98
CA ILE A 314 -1.20 -7.91 9.21
C ILE A 314 -0.43 -8.61 10.35
N ARG A 315 0.68 -9.28 10.06
CA ARG A 315 1.41 -10.02 11.11
C ARG A 315 2.91 -10.07 10.98
N ASN A 316 3.61 -10.19 12.10
CA ASN A 316 5.06 -10.36 12.12
C ASN A 316 5.84 -9.24 11.44
N ASN A 317 5.31 -8.02 11.36
CA ASN A 317 6.02 -6.90 10.74
C ASN A 317 6.76 -6.07 11.80
N ILE A 318 7.88 -5.47 11.40
CA ILE A 318 8.58 -4.44 12.18
C ILE A 318 8.38 -3.10 11.48
N VAL A 319 7.84 -2.11 12.20
CA VAL A 319 7.61 -0.75 11.70
C VAL A 319 8.38 0.23 12.56
N VAL A 320 9.20 1.07 11.97
CA VAL A 320 10.07 2.02 12.67
C VAL A 320 9.92 3.40 12.05
N ASN A 321 9.69 4.42 12.88
CA ASN A 321 9.64 5.82 12.46
C ASN A 321 8.58 6.10 11.39
N THR A 322 7.30 6.08 11.76
CA THR A 322 6.24 6.66 10.92
C THR A 322 5.84 8.01 11.47
N LYS A 323 5.56 8.99 10.59
CA LYS A 323 5.05 10.29 11.07
C LYS A 323 3.62 10.16 11.58
N TRP A 324 2.79 9.35 10.94
CA TRP A 324 1.41 9.08 11.36
C TRP A 324 1.27 7.64 11.84
N GLU A 325 0.19 6.94 11.56
CA GLU A 325 -0.08 5.64 12.18
C GLU A 325 1.00 4.58 11.95
N GLY A 326 1.14 3.69 12.94
CA GLY A 326 1.88 2.45 12.74
C GLY A 326 1.00 1.42 12.02
N ILE A 327 -0.17 1.17 12.59
CA ILE A 327 -1.26 0.40 11.97
C ILE A 327 -2.51 1.28 11.86
N GLY A 328 -3.07 1.37 10.66
CA GLY A 328 -4.37 1.99 10.41
C GLY A 328 -5.41 0.96 9.98
N LEU A 329 -6.54 0.91 10.68
CA LEU A 329 -7.70 0.11 10.31
C LEU A 329 -8.87 1.08 10.03
N TYR A 330 -9.28 1.18 8.78
CA TYR A 330 -10.38 2.05 8.35
C TYR A 330 -11.48 1.18 7.77
N ALA A 331 -12.72 1.36 8.25
CA ALA A 331 -13.89 0.52 7.92
C ALA A 331 -13.53 -0.95 7.68
N ALA A 332 -12.69 -1.51 8.55
CA ALA A 332 -12.09 -2.81 8.35
C ALA A 332 -13.02 -3.90 8.89
N PHE A 333 -13.36 -4.87 8.05
CA PHE A 333 -14.19 -6.00 8.42
C PHE A 333 -13.34 -7.26 8.58
N ASN A 334 -13.39 -7.88 9.76
CA ASN A 334 -12.66 -9.11 10.10
C ASN A 334 -11.15 -8.99 9.86
N ALA A 335 -10.57 -7.80 10.09
CA ALA A 335 -9.13 -7.61 10.04
C ALA A 335 -8.44 -8.30 11.22
N GLN A 336 -7.26 -8.86 10.94
CA GLN A 336 -6.46 -9.65 11.85
C GLN A 336 -5.07 -9.06 11.96
N VAL A 337 -4.70 -8.56 13.14
CA VAL A 337 -3.46 -7.85 13.38
C VAL A 337 -2.71 -8.54 14.52
N TYR A 338 -1.68 -9.31 14.18
CA TYR A 338 -1.01 -10.16 15.15
C TYR A 338 0.48 -9.95 15.19
N ASN A 339 1.06 -9.93 16.38
CA ASN A 339 2.50 -10.12 16.52
C ASN A 339 3.30 -9.12 15.66
N ASN A 340 2.95 -7.84 15.64
CA ASN A 340 3.77 -6.80 14.99
C ASN A 340 4.57 -6.03 16.05
N THR A 341 5.72 -5.47 15.70
CA THR A 341 6.52 -4.58 16.57
C THR A 341 6.61 -3.21 15.92
N LEU A 342 6.03 -2.19 16.55
CA LEU A 342 5.92 -0.83 16.03
C LEU A 342 6.65 0.14 16.94
N ILE A 343 7.63 0.86 16.40
CA ILE A 343 8.60 1.66 17.15
C ILE A 343 8.64 3.07 16.62
N ASN A 344 8.52 4.03 17.55
CA ASN A 344 8.53 5.46 17.23
C ASN A 344 7.54 5.81 16.11
N VAL A 345 6.32 5.26 16.22
CA VAL A 345 5.22 5.54 15.29
C VAL A 345 4.35 6.68 15.82
N ALA A 346 3.58 7.31 14.93
CA ALA A 346 2.71 8.45 15.24
C ALA A 346 3.47 9.64 15.82
N GLN A 347 4.62 9.96 15.22
CA GLN A 347 5.51 11.02 15.66
C GLN A 347 4.87 12.41 15.59
N GLU A 348 4.10 12.68 14.52
CA GLU A 348 3.57 14.01 14.21
C GLU A 348 2.05 14.12 14.40
N ALA A 349 1.30 13.07 14.09
CA ALA A 349 -0.17 13.05 14.18
C ALA A 349 -0.73 11.62 14.32
N SER A 350 -2.06 11.47 14.20
CA SER A 350 -2.77 10.17 14.20
C SER A 350 -2.57 9.35 15.49
N ALA A 351 -2.39 8.03 15.39
CA ALA A 351 -2.17 7.13 16.50
C ALA A 351 -1.33 5.89 16.14
N ALA A 352 -0.58 5.32 17.09
CA ALA A 352 0.20 4.10 16.85
C ALA A 352 -0.70 2.94 16.38
N LEU A 353 -1.88 2.80 17.00
CA LEU A 353 -3.00 2.00 16.52
C LEU A 353 -4.20 2.93 16.23
N MET A 354 -4.52 3.10 14.96
CA MET A 354 -5.73 3.80 14.50
C MET A 354 -6.81 2.79 14.14
N ILE A 355 -8.00 2.96 14.70
CA ILE A 355 -9.20 2.22 14.32
C ILE A 355 -10.29 3.23 14.01
N ALA A 356 -10.73 3.29 12.76
CA ALA A 356 -11.61 4.33 12.26
C ALA A 356 -12.75 3.74 11.42
N ARG A 357 -13.88 4.45 11.43
CA ARG A 357 -14.92 4.31 10.39
C ARG A 357 -14.40 4.84 9.06
N GLY A 358 -15.04 4.44 7.97
CA GLY A 358 -14.87 5.05 6.65
C GLY A 358 -15.79 6.27 6.49
N GLU A 359 -15.53 7.06 5.46
CA GLU A 359 -16.23 8.29 5.09
C GLU A 359 -16.47 8.25 3.58
N ILE A 360 -17.46 7.45 3.17
CA ILE A 360 -17.72 7.19 1.77
C ILE A 360 -18.81 8.16 1.30
N TYR A 361 -18.37 9.21 0.63
CA TYR A 361 -19.24 10.27 0.14
C TYR A 361 -19.88 9.92 -1.21
N GLY A 362 -21.03 10.53 -1.50
CA GLY A 362 -21.61 10.49 -2.85
C GLY A 362 -22.20 9.15 -3.29
N THR A 363 -22.44 8.20 -2.38
CA THR A 363 -23.06 6.93 -2.76
C THR A 363 -24.52 7.12 -3.23
N PRO A 364 -25.09 6.20 -4.05
CA PRO A 364 -26.47 6.34 -4.57
C PRO A 364 -27.57 6.43 -3.51
N THR A 365 -27.28 6.06 -2.25
CA THR A 365 -28.23 6.09 -1.13
C THR A 365 -27.77 7.01 0.00
N GLY A 366 -26.99 8.04 -0.34
CA GLY A 366 -26.37 8.99 0.58
C GLY A 366 -25.09 8.47 1.22
N ASP A 367 -24.32 9.37 1.82
CA ASP A 367 -23.01 9.08 2.42
C ASP A 367 -23.06 7.91 3.39
N LYS A 368 -21.99 7.12 3.42
CA LYS A 368 -21.85 5.93 4.27
C LYS A 368 -20.67 6.07 5.21
N TYR A 369 -20.89 5.67 6.45
CA TYR A 369 -19.88 5.73 7.52
C TYR A 369 -19.67 4.36 8.19
N PRO A 370 -19.27 3.32 7.43
CA PRO A 370 -19.13 1.98 7.97
C PRO A 370 -18.03 1.96 9.05
N LYS A 371 -18.36 1.42 10.23
CA LYS A 371 -17.38 1.25 11.30
C LYS A 371 -16.60 -0.04 11.10
N CYS A 372 -15.37 -0.10 11.63
CA CYS A 372 -14.66 -1.37 11.74
C CYS A 372 -15.52 -2.41 12.48
N LYS A 373 -15.36 -3.69 12.13
CA LYS A 373 -16.18 -4.77 12.67
C LYS A 373 -15.43 -6.10 12.74
N ASP A 374 -15.70 -6.86 13.81
CA ASP A 374 -15.16 -8.22 14.03
C ASP A 374 -13.61 -8.28 14.04
N LEU A 375 -12.96 -7.27 14.61
CA LEU A 375 -11.51 -7.11 14.63
C LEU A 375 -10.84 -8.11 15.58
N LYS A 376 -9.64 -8.59 15.20
CA LYS A 376 -8.77 -9.40 16.06
C LYS A 376 -7.38 -8.79 16.09
N ILE A 377 -7.00 -8.18 17.20
CA ILE A 377 -5.76 -7.42 17.38
C ILE A 377 -5.06 -7.93 18.62
N ALA A 378 -4.02 -8.75 18.44
CA ALA A 378 -3.34 -9.38 19.57
C ALA A 378 -1.83 -9.51 19.44
N ASN A 379 -1.16 -9.56 20.59
CA ASN A 379 0.29 -9.78 20.68
C ASN A 379 1.13 -8.74 19.93
N ASN A 380 0.64 -7.53 19.69
CA ASN A 380 1.43 -6.47 19.06
C ASN A 380 2.18 -5.64 20.11
N VAL A 381 3.38 -5.19 19.78
CA VAL A 381 4.16 -4.22 20.57
C VAL A 381 4.04 -2.85 19.92
N PHE A 382 3.60 -1.84 20.67
CA PHE A 382 3.52 -0.44 20.25
C PHE A 382 4.40 0.43 21.15
N VAL A 383 5.41 1.06 20.56
CA VAL A 383 6.37 1.92 21.24
C VAL A 383 6.32 3.33 20.65
N GLN A 384 6.14 4.32 21.52
CA GLN A 384 6.26 5.74 21.18
C GLN A 384 7.39 6.40 21.95
N THR A 385 8.03 7.37 21.33
CA THR A 385 8.96 8.28 22.02
C THR A 385 8.20 9.25 22.93
N ALA A 386 8.90 9.86 23.88
CA ALA A 386 8.35 10.90 24.75
C ALA A 386 7.70 12.05 23.94
N SER A 387 8.34 12.43 22.82
CA SER A 387 7.97 13.53 21.95
C SER A 387 6.88 13.22 20.92
N ALA A 388 6.50 11.95 20.74
CA ALA A 388 5.46 11.60 19.76
C ALA A 388 4.15 12.33 20.07
N LYS A 389 3.60 13.02 19.06
CA LYS A 389 2.41 13.87 19.15
C LYS A 389 1.11 13.10 18.96
N GLY A 390 1.15 12.02 18.19
CA GLY A 390 -0.01 11.13 17.99
C GLY A 390 -0.31 10.30 19.23
N LYS A 391 -1.52 9.74 19.28
CA LYS A 391 -1.99 8.93 20.41
C LYS A 391 -1.39 7.52 20.39
N MET A 392 -1.38 6.85 21.52
CA MET A 392 -1.01 5.42 21.54
C MET A 392 -2.08 4.58 20.83
N ALA A 393 -3.36 4.84 21.09
CA ALA A 393 -4.44 4.30 20.30
C ALA A 393 -5.57 5.34 20.15
N ARG A 394 -6.24 5.30 18.99
CA ARG A 394 -7.41 6.14 18.69
C ARG A 394 -8.54 5.29 18.11
N LEU A 395 -9.74 5.48 18.65
CA LEU A 395 -10.98 4.97 18.09
C LEU A 395 -11.75 6.12 17.44
N ARG A 396 -11.85 6.17 16.12
CA ARG A 396 -12.74 7.08 15.40
C ARG A 396 -14.01 6.34 14.99
N GLY A 397 -14.94 6.22 15.93
CA GLY A 397 -16.09 5.32 15.84
C GLY A 397 -15.78 3.97 16.49
N ILE A 398 -16.64 3.56 17.44
CA ILE A 398 -16.47 2.31 18.19
C ILE A 398 -16.71 1.12 17.24
N PRO A 399 -15.76 0.17 17.13
CA PRO A 399 -15.94 -1.03 16.33
C PRO A 399 -17.17 -1.84 16.73
N GLU A 400 -17.82 -2.45 15.75
CA GLU A 400 -19.04 -3.24 15.92
C GLU A 400 -18.72 -4.74 15.91
N GLY A 401 -19.69 -5.57 16.31
CA GLY A 401 -19.51 -7.03 16.33
C GLY A 401 -18.60 -7.53 17.45
N ILE A 402 -17.97 -8.68 17.23
CA ILE A 402 -17.11 -9.38 18.20
C ILE A 402 -15.67 -8.96 17.96
N ASN A 403 -15.22 -7.98 18.73
CA ASN A 403 -13.86 -7.47 18.66
C ASN A 403 -13.01 -8.07 19.78
N ASP A 404 -11.79 -8.47 19.44
CA ASP A 404 -10.81 -9.03 20.35
C ASP A 404 -9.52 -8.20 20.25
N VAL A 405 -9.41 -7.18 21.10
CA VAL A 405 -8.20 -6.36 21.22
C VAL A 405 -7.51 -6.78 22.52
N SER A 406 -6.58 -7.73 22.46
CA SER A 406 -6.07 -8.41 23.65
C SER A 406 -4.57 -8.69 23.59
N ASN A 407 -3.91 -8.77 24.75
CA ASN A 407 -2.51 -9.16 24.85
C ASN A 407 -1.54 -8.32 24.00
N ASN A 408 -1.90 -7.09 23.67
CA ASN A 408 -0.97 -6.13 23.09
C ASN A 408 -0.07 -5.55 24.21
N PHE A 409 0.99 -4.88 23.81
CA PHE A 409 2.00 -4.33 24.71
C PHE A 409 2.28 -2.88 24.34
N TYR A 410 1.94 -1.96 25.23
CA TYR A 410 2.02 -0.53 24.96
C TYR A 410 3.13 0.12 25.77
N PHE A 411 3.96 0.91 25.12
CA PHE A 411 5.04 1.63 25.78
C PHE A 411 5.20 3.02 25.23
N LYS A 412 5.35 3.98 26.13
CA LYS A 412 5.84 5.32 25.81
C LYS A 412 6.79 5.74 26.92
N SER A 413 7.92 6.32 26.54
CA SER A 413 8.84 6.95 27.49
C SER A 413 8.25 8.27 28.01
N GLY A 414 7.10 8.20 28.67
CA GLY A 414 6.26 9.32 29.06
C GLY A 414 4.82 8.86 29.27
N THR A 415 3.89 9.82 29.31
CA THR A 415 2.48 9.49 29.51
C THR A 415 1.87 8.89 28.24
N LEU A 416 1.32 7.68 28.35
CA LEU A 416 0.46 7.10 27.32
C LEU A 416 -0.82 7.92 27.19
N THR A 417 -1.11 8.43 26.00
CA THR A 417 -2.32 9.19 25.71
C THR A 417 -3.19 8.44 24.72
N PHE A 418 -4.50 8.53 24.89
CA PHE A 418 -5.48 7.80 24.07
C PHE A 418 -6.61 8.74 23.67
N ARG A 419 -7.36 8.35 22.63
CA ARG A 419 -8.49 9.13 22.14
C ARG A 419 -9.64 8.24 21.67
N ILE A 420 -10.87 8.65 21.97
CA ILE A 420 -12.09 8.03 21.47
C ILE A 420 -13.00 9.14 20.92
N ASP A 421 -13.32 9.06 19.63
CA ASP A 421 -14.23 9.98 18.96
C ASP A 421 -15.63 9.36 18.95
N LYS A 422 -16.60 10.07 19.52
CA LYS A 422 -18.02 9.70 19.51
C LYS A 422 -18.72 10.27 18.28
N SER A 423 -18.31 11.46 17.84
CA SER A 423 -18.66 12.12 16.58
C SER A 423 -17.48 13.01 16.15
N ASP A 424 -17.62 13.77 15.05
CA ASP A 424 -16.54 14.64 14.58
C ASP A 424 -16.22 15.80 15.54
N ASP A 425 -17.25 16.29 16.26
CA ASP A 425 -17.12 17.39 17.21
C ASP A 425 -17.08 16.94 18.69
N ASP A 426 -17.31 15.65 18.99
CA ASP A 426 -17.27 15.10 20.36
C ASP A 426 -16.24 13.97 20.43
N TYR A 427 -15.14 14.24 21.14
CA TYR A 427 -14.12 13.26 21.44
C TYR A 427 -13.68 13.37 22.90
N ALA A 428 -13.19 12.25 23.43
CA ALA A 428 -12.54 12.18 24.72
C ALA A 428 -11.06 11.84 24.53
N GLU A 429 -10.18 12.65 25.10
CA GLU A 429 -8.78 12.32 25.28
C GLU A 429 -8.51 12.06 26.74
N PHE A 430 -7.63 11.09 27.01
CA PHE A 430 -7.29 10.73 28.38
C PHE A 430 -5.92 10.07 28.46
N ASP A 431 -5.33 10.20 29.64
CA ASP A 431 -4.01 9.68 29.95
C ASP A 431 -4.10 8.36 30.69
N GLY A 432 -3.07 7.53 30.50
CA GLY A 432 -2.86 6.33 31.27
C GLY A 432 -3.62 5.12 30.75
N PHE A 433 -2.95 3.98 30.78
CA PHE A 433 -3.45 2.73 30.20
C PHE A 433 -4.67 2.16 30.95
N ALA A 434 -4.79 2.40 32.27
CA ALA A 434 -5.98 1.99 33.03
C ALA A 434 -7.27 2.67 32.55
N ASN A 435 -7.16 3.95 32.15
CA ASN A 435 -8.28 4.69 31.56
C ASN A 435 -8.63 4.14 30.18
N TRP A 436 -7.64 3.75 29.37
CA TRP A 436 -7.88 3.08 28.09
C TRP A 436 -8.72 1.82 28.25
N LYS A 437 -8.36 0.92 29.16
CA LYS A 437 -9.14 -0.30 29.41
C LYS A 437 -10.58 0.00 29.81
N THR A 438 -10.75 0.97 30.71
CA THR A 438 -12.05 1.33 31.27
C THR A 438 -12.97 2.01 30.24
N GLN A 439 -12.42 2.93 29.44
CA GLN A 439 -13.19 3.74 28.50
C GLN A 439 -13.42 3.04 27.16
N SER A 440 -12.42 2.36 26.61
CA SER A 440 -12.58 1.63 25.35
C SER A 440 -13.47 0.41 25.51
N LYS A 441 -13.34 -0.30 26.66
CA LYS A 441 -13.96 -1.62 26.91
C LYS A 441 -13.60 -2.70 25.88
N LEU A 442 -12.62 -2.43 25.01
CA LEU A 442 -12.13 -3.37 23.99
C LEU A 442 -10.94 -4.19 24.48
N ASP A 443 -10.20 -3.65 25.46
CA ASP A 443 -8.88 -4.14 25.83
C ASP A 443 -8.76 -4.49 27.32
N ALA A 444 -9.01 -5.76 27.63
CA ALA A 444 -8.96 -6.26 29.00
C ALA A 444 -7.55 -6.76 29.40
N SER A 445 -6.85 -7.45 28.51
CA SER A 445 -5.66 -8.25 28.85
C SER A 445 -4.33 -7.69 28.37
N SER A 446 -4.31 -6.65 27.55
CA SER A 446 -3.04 -6.02 27.14
C SER A 446 -2.33 -5.40 28.35
N THR A 447 -1.04 -5.14 28.21
CA THR A 447 -0.20 -4.61 29.30
C THR A 447 0.65 -3.44 28.81
N ASN A 448 1.27 -2.72 29.75
CA ASN A 448 2.14 -1.59 29.44
C ASN A 448 3.39 -1.59 30.32
N ALA A 449 4.57 -1.72 29.70
CA ALA A 449 5.87 -1.50 30.31
C ALA A 449 6.90 -1.29 29.19
N ASP A 450 8.19 -1.15 29.52
CA ASP A 450 9.25 -1.17 28.50
C ASP A 450 9.40 -2.60 27.92
N PRO A 451 9.24 -2.79 26.59
CA PRO A 451 9.39 -4.10 25.96
C PRO A 451 10.83 -4.59 25.91
N LYS A 452 11.83 -3.75 26.23
CA LYS A 452 13.27 -4.06 26.16
C LYS A 452 13.68 -4.60 24.80
N LEU A 453 13.56 -3.75 23.77
CA LEU A 453 14.04 -4.07 22.44
C LEU A 453 15.55 -3.80 22.34
N ASP A 454 16.25 -4.61 21.56
CA ASP A 454 17.65 -4.37 21.20
C ASP A 454 17.79 -3.41 20.00
N ALA A 455 19.02 -3.22 19.52
CA ALA A 455 19.32 -2.30 18.43
C ALA A 455 18.78 -2.76 17.06
N GLN A 456 18.41 -4.04 16.93
CA GLN A 456 17.82 -4.64 15.76
C GLN A 456 16.30 -4.80 15.92
N TYR A 457 15.74 -4.27 17.01
CA TYR A 457 14.30 -4.29 17.32
C TYR A 457 13.76 -5.67 17.74
N HIS A 458 14.63 -6.61 18.11
CA HIS A 458 14.24 -7.90 18.69
C HIS A 458 14.07 -7.79 20.20
N LEU A 459 13.41 -8.77 20.81
CA LEU A 459 13.24 -8.83 22.25
C LEU A 459 14.57 -9.17 22.93
N ALA A 460 15.09 -8.27 23.74
CA ALA A 460 16.30 -8.52 24.52
C ALA A 460 16.03 -9.45 25.72
N ALA A 461 17.10 -10.03 26.27
CA ALA A 461 17.03 -10.88 27.44
C ALA A 461 16.33 -10.18 28.62
N GLY A 462 15.35 -10.86 29.23
CA GLY A 462 14.54 -10.32 30.32
C GLY A 462 13.46 -9.34 29.89
N SER A 463 13.13 -9.27 28.60
CA SER A 463 11.92 -8.62 28.11
C SER A 463 10.66 -9.23 28.74
N PRO A 464 9.68 -8.41 29.16
CA PRO A 464 8.39 -8.89 29.65
C PRO A 464 7.50 -9.49 28.56
N CYS A 465 7.85 -9.31 27.28
CA CYS A 465 7.09 -9.84 26.14
C CYS A 465 7.36 -11.32 25.88
N ILE A 466 8.46 -11.87 26.43
CA ILE A 466 8.89 -13.25 26.21
C ILE A 466 7.92 -14.23 26.90
N GLY A 467 7.32 -15.13 26.12
CA GLY A 467 6.38 -16.16 26.56
C GLY A 467 5.05 -15.63 27.11
N ALA A 468 4.74 -14.35 26.88
CA ALA A 468 3.55 -13.65 27.39
C ALA A 468 2.41 -13.53 26.36
N GLY A 469 2.63 -13.98 25.14
CA GLY A 469 1.68 -13.91 24.04
C GLY A 469 0.48 -14.84 24.23
N LYS A 470 -0.67 -14.38 23.76
CA LYS A 470 -1.87 -15.18 23.56
C LYS A 470 -1.62 -16.25 22.52
N THR A 471 -2.07 -17.48 22.75
CA THR A 471 -2.02 -18.56 21.75
C THR A 471 -2.90 -18.24 20.54
N LEU A 472 -2.31 -18.26 19.33
CA LEU A 472 -3.00 -17.95 18.08
C LEU A 472 -3.06 -19.15 17.09
N GLY A 473 -2.48 -20.30 17.44
CA GLY A 473 -2.50 -21.49 16.59
C GLY A 473 -1.86 -21.25 15.21
N THR A 474 -2.51 -21.73 14.16
CA THR A 474 -2.03 -21.60 12.76
C THR A 474 -2.11 -20.17 12.21
N ALA A 475 -2.70 -19.23 12.95
CA ALA A 475 -2.75 -17.83 12.52
C ALA A 475 -1.36 -17.16 12.58
N VAL A 476 -0.40 -17.70 13.35
CA VAL A 476 0.98 -17.19 13.41
C VAL A 476 1.96 -18.35 13.68
N GLU A 477 2.41 -19.03 12.62
CA GLU A 477 3.31 -20.19 12.74
C GLU A 477 4.80 -19.81 12.77
N LYS A 478 5.15 -18.71 12.09
CA LYS A 478 6.51 -18.18 12.01
C LYS A 478 6.59 -16.79 12.63
N ASP A 479 7.77 -16.38 13.07
CA ASP A 479 8.06 -15.00 13.48
C ASP A 479 8.51 -14.15 12.29
N TYR A 480 8.94 -12.91 12.57
CA TYR A 480 9.53 -12.00 11.60
C TYR A 480 10.71 -12.65 10.90
N ASP A 481 11.65 -13.26 11.64
CA ASP A 481 12.86 -13.88 11.09
C ASP A 481 12.62 -15.15 10.27
N GLY A 482 11.37 -15.60 10.16
CA GLY A 482 10.95 -16.80 9.45
C GLY A 482 11.17 -18.09 10.23
N GLY A 483 11.63 -18.00 11.48
CA GLY A 483 11.75 -19.10 12.42
C GLY A 483 10.38 -19.55 12.92
N ALA A 484 10.25 -20.82 13.30
CA ALA A 484 8.99 -21.33 13.87
C ALA A 484 8.78 -20.73 15.27
N ARG A 485 7.57 -20.25 15.57
CA ARG A 485 7.28 -19.72 16.90
C ARG A 485 7.25 -20.82 17.95
N GLY A 486 7.69 -20.48 19.17
CA GLY A 486 7.75 -21.41 20.29
C GLY A 486 6.37 -21.81 20.83
N ALA A 487 6.32 -22.85 21.68
CA ALA A 487 5.08 -23.30 22.31
C ALA A 487 4.43 -22.23 23.22
N LYS A 488 5.25 -21.31 23.77
CA LYS A 488 4.78 -20.06 24.38
C LYS A 488 5.11 -18.94 23.41
N LEU A 489 4.08 -18.30 22.88
CA LEU A 489 4.27 -17.20 21.95
C LEU A 489 4.81 -15.98 22.67
N ASP A 490 5.74 -15.27 22.04
CA ASP A 490 6.15 -13.95 22.46
C ASP A 490 5.17 -12.89 21.92
N ILE A 491 5.09 -11.74 22.60
CA ILE A 491 4.41 -10.55 22.07
C ILE A 491 5.40 -9.78 21.18
N GLY A 492 4.97 -9.45 19.96
CA GLY A 492 5.77 -8.72 18.96
C GLY A 492 6.10 -9.55 17.72
N ALA A 493 6.80 -8.92 16.79
CA ALA A 493 7.23 -9.47 15.49
C ALA A 493 8.14 -10.67 15.63
N ASP A 494 8.99 -10.67 16.65
CA ASP A 494 10.02 -11.66 16.85
C ASP A 494 9.61 -12.77 17.84
N GLN A 495 10.32 -13.90 17.80
CA GLN A 495 10.37 -14.87 18.89
C GLN A 495 11.79 -14.85 19.46
N ALA A 496 11.94 -14.51 20.74
CA ALA A 496 13.24 -14.26 21.35
C ALA A 496 14.18 -15.46 21.21
N GLY A 497 15.39 -15.17 20.71
CA GLY A 497 16.44 -16.17 20.51
C GLY A 497 16.18 -17.14 19.36
N ASN A 498 15.23 -16.83 18.47
CA ASN A 498 14.86 -17.69 17.35
C ASN A 498 15.34 -17.15 16.01
N GLY A 499 16.44 -17.69 15.50
CA GLY A 499 16.93 -17.37 14.17
C GLY A 499 17.97 -16.25 14.14
N THR A 500 18.40 -15.92 12.93
CA THR A 500 19.28 -14.79 12.65
C THR A 500 18.43 -13.65 12.15
N ALA A 501 18.66 -12.44 12.65
CA ALA A 501 17.96 -11.24 12.20
C ALA A 501 17.90 -11.18 10.67
N LEU A 502 16.71 -10.95 10.11
CA LEU A 502 16.54 -10.83 8.66
C LEU A 502 17.47 -9.78 8.07
N SER A 503 18.22 -10.21 7.05
CA SER A 503 18.99 -9.28 6.21
C SER A 503 18.06 -8.41 5.38
N ILE A 504 18.47 -7.16 5.13
CA ILE A 504 17.74 -6.27 4.23
C ILE A 504 17.59 -6.91 2.84
N PRO A 505 16.36 -7.11 2.34
CA PRO A 505 16.06 -7.59 1.01
C PRO A 505 16.24 -6.49 -0.07
N PRO A 506 16.45 -6.86 -1.35
CA PRO A 506 16.92 -8.18 -1.75
C PRO A 506 18.37 -8.36 -1.26
N ALA A 507 18.73 -9.58 -0.85
CA ALA A 507 20.07 -9.84 -0.33
C ALA A 507 21.14 -9.41 -1.36
N VAL A 508 22.29 -8.91 -0.90
CA VAL A 508 23.38 -8.42 -1.79
C VAL A 508 23.83 -9.49 -2.81
N THR A 509 23.64 -10.77 -2.50
CA THR A 509 23.96 -11.92 -3.37
C THR A 509 22.90 -12.23 -4.44
N THR A 510 21.78 -11.50 -4.50
CA THR A 510 20.63 -11.80 -5.37
C THR A 510 20.83 -11.34 -6.82
N ILE A 511 22.03 -10.89 -7.18
CA ILE A 511 22.38 -10.47 -8.54
C ILE A 511 22.21 -11.65 -9.51
N GLY A 512 21.12 -11.63 -10.29
CA GLY A 512 20.82 -12.61 -11.33
C GLY A 512 20.70 -14.06 -10.84
N THR A 513 20.38 -14.32 -9.57
CA THR A 513 20.05 -15.68 -9.13
C THR A 513 18.58 -15.95 -9.46
N LYS A 514 18.32 -16.72 -10.53
CA LYS A 514 16.97 -17.21 -10.86
C LYS A 514 16.29 -17.75 -9.59
N GLY A 515 15.09 -17.26 -9.25
CA GLY A 515 14.33 -17.83 -8.16
C GLY A 515 14.11 -19.31 -8.46
N THR A 516 14.60 -20.20 -7.59
CA THR A 516 14.20 -21.61 -7.65
C THR A 516 12.74 -21.62 -7.26
N GLY A 517 11.85 -21.60 -8.25
CA GLY A 517 10.40 -21.65 -8.05
C GLY A 517 10.08 -22.70 -7.01
N GLY A 518 9.68 -22.23 -5.82
CA GLY A 518 9.33 -23.09 -4.70
C GLY A 518 8.10 -23.89 -5.08
N GLY A 519 8.32 -25.13 -5.52
CA GLY A 519 7.31 -26.17 -5.42
C GLY A 519 7.17 -26.53 -3.96
N ASN A 520 6.12 -26.00 -3.33
CA ASN A 520 5.11 -26.73 -2.55
C ASN A 520 4.10 -25.75 -1.97
#